data_AF-A0A8J8DH37-F1
#
_entry.id   AF-A0A8J8DH37-F1
#
_cell.length_a   1.000
_cell.length_b   1.000
_cell.length_c   1.000
_cell.angle_alpha   90.00
_cell.angle_beta   90.00
_cell.angle_gamma   90.00
#
_symmetry.space_group_name_H-M   'P 1'
#
loop_
_entity.id
_entity.type
_entity.pdbx_description
1 polymer ?
#
loop_
_entity_poly.entity_id
_entity_poly.type
_entity_poly.pdbx_seq_one_letter_code
_entity_poly.pdbx_strand_id
1 'polypeptide(L)'
;MPLMKRITIYTIGFVLMTLIAAVNFVLFVGRLAPLRGRWIPFLVSLPMVALGGYVGWATGRGLGLSHDDAVEMGVVVSVVSGFLLLVFFTL
;
A
#
# COMPACT_ATOMS: atom_id res chain seq x y z
N MET A 1 10.82 14.06 18.76
CA MET A 1 10.60 12.62 18.49
C MET A 1 11.77 12.10 17.66
N PRO A 2 12.43 10.99 18.06
CA PRO A 2 13.57 10.43 17.32
C PRO A 2 13.18 10.07 15.89
N LEU A 3 14.11 10.25 14.94
CA LEU A 3 13.88 10.11 13.50
C LEU A 3 13.22 8.77 13.13
N MET A 4 13.74 7.66 13.69
CA MET A 4 13.21 6.31 13.48
C MET A 4 11.73 6.18 13.87
N LYS A 5 11.31 6.76 15.00
CA LYS A 5 9.90 6.70 15.43
C LYS A 5 8.95 7.41 14.47
N ARG A 6 9.40 8.50 13.82
CA ARG A 6 8.57 9.22 12.83
C ARG A 6 8.41 8.39 11.56
N ILE A 7 9.50 7.81 11.05
CA ILE A 7 9.48 6.95 9.85
C ILE A 7 8.53 5.78 10.05
N THR A 8 8.59 5.11 11.20
CA THR A 8 7.68 4.00 11.51
C THR A 8 6.21 4.43 11.50
N ILE A 9 5.89 5.57 12.11
CA ILE A 9 4.50 6.07 12.15
C ILE A 9 4.00 6.39 10.75
N TYR A 10 4.79 7.08 9.94
CA TYR A 10 4.39 7.39 8.56
C TYR A 10 4.22 6.11 7.74
N THR A 11 5.16 5.17 7.85
CA THR A 11 5.08 3.89 7.14
C THR A 11 3.81 3.13 7.49
N ILE A 12 3.47 3.01 8.78
CA ILE A 12 2.22 2.37 9.23
C ILE A 12 1.00 3.12 8.68
N GLY A 13 1.01 4.45 8.74
CA GLY A 13 -0.06 5.28 8.18
C GLY A 13 -0.27 5.02 6.69
N PHE A 14 0.81 4.98 5.91
CA PHE A 14 0.76 4.67 4.48
C PHE A 14 0.29 3.25 4.19
N VAL A 15 0.72 2.26 4.97
CA VAL A 15 0.21 0.88 4.86
C VAL A 15 -1.31 0.87 5.04
N LEU A 16 -1.82 1.49 6.10
CA LEU A 16 -3.27 1.55 6.37
C LEU A 16 -4.05 2.28 5.27
N MET A 17 -3.55 3.44 4.82
CA MET A 17 -4.18 4.18 3.71
C MET A 17 -4.20 3.36 2.42
N THR A 18 -3.10 2.66 2.11
CA THR A 18 -2.98 1.81 0.92
C THR A 18 -3.97 0.65 0.99
N LEU A 19 -4.13 0.02 2.14
CA LEU A 19 -5.12 -1.05 2.34
C LEU A 19 -6.55 -0.55 2.10
N ILE A 20 -6.91 0.58 2.72
CA ILE A 20 -8.25 1.18 2.57
C ILE A 20 -8.50 1.56 1.11
N ALA A 21 -7.53 2.20 0.45
CA ALA A 21 -7.62 2.58 -0.95
C ALA A 21 -7.79 1.36 -1.87
N ALA A 22 -6.98 0.32 -1.65
CA ALA A 22 -7.02 -0.91 -2.43
C ALA A 22 -8.35 -1.65 -2.28
N VAL A 23 -8.87 -1.79 -1.06
CA VAL A 23 -10.19 -2.42 -0.83
C VAL A 23 -11.30 -1.60 -1.49
N ASN A 24 -11.31 -0.28 -1.31
CA ASN A 24 -12.30 0.59 -1.96
C ASN A 24 -12.24 0.50 -3.48
N PHE A 25 -11.03 0.44 -4.05
CA PHE A 25 -10.86 0.28 -5.48
C PHE A 25 -11.42 -1.05 -5.99
N VAL A 26 -11.13 -2.16 -5.30
CA VAL A 26 -11.69 -3.47 -5.65
C VAL A 26 -13.22 -3.47 -5.56
N LEU A 27 -13.79 -2.88 -4.50
CA LEU A 27 -15.24 -2.74 -4.37
C LEU A 27 -15.85 -1.89 -5.50
N PHE A 28 -15.18 -0.80 -5.87
CA PHE A 28 -15.58 0.05 -6.99
C PHE A 28 -15.57 -0.71 -8.32
N VAL A 29 -14.47 -1.41 -8.62
CA VAL A 29 -14.36 -2.23 -9.84
C VAL A 29 -15.40 -3.35 -9.83
N GLY A 30 -15.66 -3.98 -8.67
CA GLY A 30 -16.68 -5.01 -8.51
C GLY A 30 -18.11 -4.55 -8.80
N ARG A 31 -18.39 -3.25 -8.70
CA ARG A 31 -19.67 -2.66 -9.13
C ARG A 31 -19.77 -2.48 -10.64
N LEU A 32 -18.63 -2.36 -11.33
CA LEU A 32 -18.56 -2.16 -12.78
C LEU A 32 -18.47 -3.50 -13.54
N ALA A 33 -17.72 -4.46 -13.01
CA ALA A 33 -17.53 -5.77 -13.60
C ALA A 33 -17.51 -6.86 -12.52
N PRO A 34 -18.13 -8.03 -12.77
CA PRO A 34 -18.14 -9.11 -11.79
C PRO A 34 -16.73 -9.69 -11.60
N LEU A 35 -16.17 -9.51 -10.41
CA LEU A 35 -14.86 -10.06 -10.02
C LEU A 35 -15.02 -11.54 -9.62
N ARG A 36 -15.04 -12.44 -10.60
CA ARG A 36 -15.22 -13.88 -10.38
C ARG A 36 -13.90 -14.62 -10.23
N GLY A 37 -13.57 -15.06 -9.03
CA GLY A 37 -12.44 -15.94 -8.77
C GLY A 37 -11.63 -15.50 -7.56
N ARG A 38 -11.09 -16.47 -6.83
CA ARG A 38 -10.42 -16.24 -5.53
C ARG A 38 -9.27 -15.22 -5.60
N TRP A 39 -8.55 -15.18 -6.71
CA TRP A 39 -7.37 -14.32 -6.87
C TRP A 39 -7.66 -12.98 -7.58
N ILE A 40 -8.81 -12.83 -8.24
CA ILE A 40 -9.12 -11.63 -9.03
C ILE A 40 -9.16 -10.36 -8.16
N PRO A 41 -9.84 -10.34 -6.99
CA PRO A 41 -9.84 -9.18 -6.10
C PRO A 41 -8.43 -8.73 -5.72
N PHE A 42 -7.54 -9.69 -5.43
CA PHE A 42 -6.14 -9.39 -5.14
C PHE A 42 -5.41 -8.78 -6.34
N LEU A 43 -5.51 -9.38 -7.53
CA LEU A 43 -4.87 -8.85 -8.74
C LEU A 43 -5.34 -7.43 -9.08
N VAL A 44 -6.64 -7.17 -8.93
CA VAL A 44 -7.23 -5.83 -9.14
C VAL A 44 -6.73 -4.82 -8.11
N SER A 45 -6.32 -5.26 -6.92
CA SER A 45 -5.80 -4.38 -5.87
C SER A 45 -4.34 -3.93 -6.11
N LEU A 46 -3.56 -4.67 -6.91
CA LEU A 46 -2.12 -4.43 -7.11
C LEU A 46 -1.76 -3.01 -7.60
N PRO A 47 -2.52 -2.37 -8.51
CA PRO A 47 -2.25 -0.98 -8.89
C PRO A 47 -2.29 -0.02 -7.70
N MET A 48 -3.22 -0.21 -6.76
CA MET A 48 -3.29 0.62 -5.55
C MET A 48 -2.14 0.33 -4.59
N VAL A 49 -1.67 -0.91 -4.52
CA VAL A 49 -0.46 -1.26 -3.75
C VAL A 49 0.77 -0.55 -4.31
N ALA A 50 0.97 -0.62 -5.62
CA ALA A 50 2.09 0.06 -6.28
C ALA A 50 2.02 1.59 -6.11
N LEU A 51 0.82 2.18 -6.22
CA LEU A 51 0.60 3.59 -5.95
C LEU A 51 0.90 3.95 -4.48
N GLY A 52 0.48 3.10 -3.53
CA GLY A 52 0.78 3.28 -2.12
C GLY A 52 2.28 3.35 -1.84
N GLY A 53 3.06 2.43 -2.42
CA GLY A 53 4.51 2.46 -2.33
C GLY A 53 5.15 3.69 -2.96
N TYR A 54 4.70 4.07 -4.15
CA TYR A 54 5.17 5.28 -4.83
C TYR A 54 4.90 6.54 -3.99
N VAL A 55 3.70 6.68 -3.43
CA VAL A 55 3.35 7.81 -2.57
C VAL A 55 4.16 7.78 -1.28
N GLY A 56 4.42 6.60 -0.70
CA GLY A 56 5.30 6.43 0.46
C GLY A 56 6.72 6.93 0.17
N TRP A 57 7.29 6.58 -0.99
CA TRP A 57 8.59 7.07 -1.43
C TRP A 57 8.60 8.59 -1.66
N ALA A 58 7.64 9.10 -2.44
CA ALA A 58 7.55 10.53 -2.75
C ALA A 58 7.39 11.38 -1.49
N THR A 59 6.56 10.92 -0.55
CA THR A 59 6.36 11.60 0.74
C THR A 59 7.60 11.49 1.62
N GLY A 60 8.25 10.32 1.66
CA GLY A 60 9.51 10.15 2.39
C GLY A 60 10.58 11.14 1.93
N ARG A 61 10.71 11.34 0.61
CA ARG A 61 11.58 12.39 0.04
C ARG A 61 11.14 13.80 0.47
N GLY A 62 9.85 14.09 0.43
CA GLY A 62 9.29 15.37 0.89
C GLY A 62 9.49 15.65 2.39
N LEU A 63 9.62 14.60 3.20
CA LEU A 63 9.91 14.67 4.63
C LEU A 63 11.41 14.81 4.96
N GLY A 64 12.27 14.87 3.93
CA GLY A 64 13.72 15.02 4.10
C GLY A 64 14.49 13.73 4.37
N LEU A 65 13.88 12.56 4.09
CA LEU A 65 14.60 11.28 4.16
C LEU A 65 15.66 11.17 3.07
N SER A 66 16.69 10.36 3.33
CA SER A 66 17.65 9.98 2.30
C SER A 66 16.93 9.25 1.16
N HIS A 67 17.58 9.18 -0.01
CA HIS A 67 16.98 8.44 -1.13
C HIS A 67 16.74 6.98 -0.75
N ASP A 68 17.71 6.36 -0.09
CA ASP A 68 17.65 4.94 0.30
C ASP A 68 16.55 4.70 1.34
N ASP A 69 16.44 5.54 2.38
CA ASP A 69 15.39 5.43 3.40
C ASP A 69 13.98 5.61 2.80
N ALA A 70 13.84 6.55 1.85
CA ALA A 70 12.56 6.78 1.18
C ALA A 70 12.18 5.61 0.27
N VAL A 71 13.15 5.00 -0.41
CA VAL A 71 12.95 3.79 -1.22
C VAL A 71 12.54 2.64 -0.31
N GLU A 72 13.25 2.43 0.80
CA GLU A 72 12.93 1.39 1.79
C GLU A 72 11.50 1.56 2.31
N MET A 73 11.11 2.78 2.68
CA MET A 73 9.74 3.08 3.10
C MET A 73 8.70 2.71 2.02
N GLY A 74 8.93 3.10 0.77
CA GLY A 74 8.00 2.77 -0.34
C GLY A 74 7.91 1.26 -0.61
N VAL A 75 9.03 0.55 -0.50
CA VAL A 75 9.09 -0.92 -0.63
C VAL A 75 8.33 -1.58 0.51
N VAL A 76 8.57 -1.16 1.76
CA VAL A 76 7.87 -1.70 2.93
C VAL A 76 6.36 -1.49 2.81
N VAL A 77 5.91 -0.30 2.41
CA VAL A 77 4.48 -0.02 2.18
C VAL A 77 3.91 -0.98 1.13
N SER A 78 4.57 -1.13 -0.01
CA SER A 78 4.12 -2.03 -1.08
C SER A 78 4.05 -3.49 -0.64
N VAL A 79 5.12 -3.99 -0.03
CA VAL A 79 5.25 -5.41 0.34
C VAL A 79 4.28 -5.75 1.46
N VAL A 80 4.21 -4.93 2.51
CA VAL A 80 3.32 -5.18 3.66
C VAL A 80 1.86 -5.07 3.24
N SER A 81 1.47 -4.01 2.53
CA SER A 81 0.09 -3.88 2.06
C SER A 81 -0.29 -4.98 1.06
N GLY A 82 0.61 -5.32 0.13
CA GLY A 82 0.38 -6.41 -0.82
C GLY A 82 0.20 -7.76 -0.14
N PHE A 83 1.06 -8.09 0.83
CA PHE A 83 0.93 -9.31 1.62
C PHE A 83 -0.38 -9.34 2.42
N LEU A 84 -0.73 -8.25 3.08
CA LEU A 84 -1.98 -8.18 3.85
C LEU A 84 -3.22 -8.31 2.98
N LEU A 85 -3.23 -7.71 1.77
CA LEU A 85 -4.33 -7.87 0.81
C LEU A 85 -4.40 -9.28 0.24
N LEU A 86 -3.24 -9.90 -0.01
CA LEU A 86 -3.16 -11.29 -0.43
C LEU A 86 -3.87 -12.17 0.60
N VAL A 87 -3.47 -12.05 1.87
CA VAL A 87 -4.07 -12.79 2.98
C VAL A 87 -5.57 -12.47 3.08
N PHE A 88 -5.95 -11.20 3.06
CA PHE A 88 -7.34 -10.77 3.19
C PHE A 88 -8.28 -11.31 2.10
N PHE A 89 -7.83 -11.36 0.84
CA PHE A 89 -8.67 -11.85 -0.26
C PHE A 89 -8.58 -13.36 -0.47
N THR A 90 -7.57 -14.03 0.08
CA THR A 90 -7.40 -15.49 -0.09
C THR A 90 -7.92 -16.29 1.09
N LEU A 91 -7.96 -15.74 2.30
CA LEU A 91 -8.67 -16.33 3.44
C LEU A 91 -10.18 -16.26 3.23
#